data_AF-A0A150HRB4-F1
#
_entry.id   AF-A0A150HRB4-F1
#
_cell.length_a   1.000
_cell.length_b   1.000
_cell.length_c   1.000
_cell.angle_alpha   90.00
_cell.angle_beta   90.00
_cell.angle_gamma   90.00
#
_symmetry.space_group_name_H-M   'P 1'
#
loop_
_entity.id
_entity.type
_entity.pdbx_description
1 polymer ?
#
loop_
_entity_poly.entity_id
_entity_poly.type
_entity_poly.pdbx_seq_one_letter_code
_entity_poly.pdbx_strand_id
1 'polypeptide(L)'
;MNQAQFARLHDVSKKTVTSWKNKGWVVLNADGTVDEEQSNKNLELYRKEKIKSDDEIDFGVTQGNEVTETGNCGEGNAGLPMSNSAEAVLSAKELSRRLTFEKLQVEREKAREAKLNADLREGTLLEAEKVYQHDAAVAAQLQRKLLSLPSELAVRLAAINSPAEIESTLREEITYCLNEFLDSYEIEN
;
A
#
# COMPACT_ATOMS: atom_id res chain seq x y z
N MET A 1 -9.84 32.56 -7.97
CA MET A 1 -11.31 32.81 -8.10
C MET A 1 -12.01 32.78 -6.74
N ASN A 2 -13.16 33.44 -6.55
CA ASN A 2 -13.91 33.38 -5.27
C ASN A 2 -14.80 32.12 -5.22
N GLN A 3 -15.06 31.56 -4.03
CA GLN A 3 -15.85 30.34 -3.83
C GLN A 3 -17.24 30.38 -4.50
N ALA A 4 -17.88 31.56 -4.56
CA ALA A 4 -19.17 31.72 -5.22
C ALA A 4 -19.08 31.64 -6.75
N GLN A 5 -17.96 32.05 -7.34
CA GLN A 5 -17.68 31.90 -8.77
C GLN A 5 -17.31 30.44 -9.08
N PHE A 6 -16.52 29.79 -8.23
CA PHE A 6 -16.18 28.36 -8.37
C PHE A 6 -17.43 27.46 -8.32
N ALA A 7 -18.37 27.78 -7.43
CA ALA A 7 -19.65 27.09 -7.33
C ALA A 7 -20.47 27.17 -8.64
N ARG A 8 -20.47 28.34 -9.31
CA ARG A 8 -21.17 28.54 -10.60
C ARG A 8 -20.50 27.79 -11.74
N LEU A 9 -19.17 27.66 -11.74
CA LEU A 9 -18.42 26.93 -12.77
C LEU A 9 -18.75 25.43 -12.76
N HIS A 10 -18.97 24.86 -11.57
CA HIS A 10 -19.27 23.43 -11.38
C HIS A 10 -20.76 23.12 -11.24
N ASP A 11 -21.64 24.10 -11.46
CA ASP A 11 -23.11 23.99 -11.28
C ASP A 11 -23.52 23.39 -9.92
N VAL A 12 -22.85 23.82 -8.86
CA VAL A 12 -23.12 23.39 -7.48
C VAL A 12 -23.40 24.56 -6.55
N SER A 13 -24.09 24.29 -5.44
CA SER A 13 -24.35 25.32 -4.44
C SER A 13 -23.07 25.72 -3.68
N LYS A 14 -22.97 26.99 -3.25
CA LYS A 14 -21.85 27.48 -2.40
C LYS A 14 -21.66 26.64 -1.12
N LYS A 15 -22.74 26.06 -0.58
CA LYS A 15 -22.70 25.13 0.56
C LYS A 15 -21.93 23.85 0.23
N THR A 16 -22.07 23.34 -1.00
CA THR A 16 -21.36 22.15 -1.49
C THR A 16 -19.86 22.42 -1.58
N VAL A 17 -19.45 23.58 -2.12
CA VAL A 17 -18.04 24.00 -2.15
C VAL A 17 -17.46 24.15 -0.74
N THR A 18 -18.27 24.62 0.22
CA THR A 18 -17.85 24.69 1.63
C THR A 18 -17.66 23.30 2.24
N SER A 19 -18.52 22.34 1.90
CA SER A 19 -18.37 20.94 2.31
C SER A 19 -17.11 20.31 1.69
N TRP A 20 -16.84 20.59 0.41
CA TRP A 20 -15.63 20.13 -0.27
C TRP A 20 -14.35 20.72 0.33
N LYS A 21 -14.38 22.00 0.74
CA LYS A 21 -13.30 22.61 1.51
C LYS A 21 -13.05 21.88 2.83
N ASN A 22 -14.10 21.62 3.61
CA ASN A 22 -13.98 20.92 4.90
C ASN A 22 -13.48 19.47 4.74
N LYS A 23 -13.73 18.87 3.57
CA LYS A 23 -13.23 17.53 3.20
C LYS A 23 -11.83 17.55 2.56
N GLY A 24 -11.22 18.72 2.40
CA GLY A 24 -9.88 18.88 1.82
C GLY A 24 -9.82 18.77 0.29
N TRP A 25 -10.97 18.80 -0.40
CA TRP A 25 -11.04 18.66 -1.86
C TRP A 25 -10.88 19.98 -2.60
N VAL A 26 -11.09 21.10 -1.92
CA VAL A 26 -10.91 22.45 -2.47
C VAL A 26 -9.87 23.17 -1.63
N VAL A 27 -8.82 23.66 -2.29
CA VAL A 27 -7.69 24.35 -1.65
C VAL A 27 -7.89 25.87 -1.81
N LEU A 28 -7.73 26.59 -0.69
CA LEU A 28 -7.75 28.04 -0.67
C LEU A 28 -6.33 28.57 -0.46
N ASN A 29 -5.94 29.55 -1.26
CA ASN A 29 -4.70 30.30 -1.08
C ASN A 29 -4.79 31.25 0.13
N ALA A 30 -3.65 31.75 0.59
CA ALA A 30 -3.54 32.69 1.72
C ALA A 30 -4.40 33.95 1.55
N ASP A 31 -4.68 34.35 0.31
CA ASP A 31 -5.52 35.50 -0.04
C ASP A 31 -7.03 35.18 -0.13
N GLY A 32 -7.44 33.99 0.33
CA GLY A 32 -8.85 33.56 0.35
C GLY A 32 -9.43 33.20 -1.03
N THR A 33 -8.58 33.10 -2.05
CA THR A 33 -8.96 32.69 -3.40
C THR A 33 -8.84 31.17 -3.56
N VAL A 34 -9.75 30.56 -4.33
CA VAL A 34 -9.72 29.13 -4.69
C VAL A 34 -8.65 28.90 -5.76
N ASP A 35 -7.78 27.92 -5.52
CA ASP A 35 -6.88 27.35 -6.52
C ASP A 35 -7.65 26.33 -7.36
N GLU A 36 -7.98 26.71 -8.60
CA GLU A 36 -8.81 25.94 -9.51
C GLU A 36 -8.13 24.65 -9.97
N GLU A 37 -6.82 24.69 -10.21
CA GLU A 37 -6.09 23.55 -10.77
C GLU A 37 -5.94 22.44 -9.74
N GLN A 38 -5.57 22.79 -8.51
CA GLN A 38 -5.47 21.81 -7.42
C GLN A 38 -6.85 21.29 -7.01
N SER A 39 -7.85 22.17 -6.94
CA SER A 39 -9.20 21.78 -6.54
C SER A 39 -9.87 20.87 -7.57
N ASN A 40 -9.68 21.12 -8.88
CA ASN A 40 -10.23 20.25 -9.92
C ASN A 40 -9.54 18.89 -9.97
N LYS A 41 -8.22 18.84 -9.82
CA LYS A 41 -7.47 17.57 -9.72
C LYS A 41 -7.97 16.74 -8.54
N ASN A 42 -8.15 17.35 -7.38
CA ASN A 42 -8.66 16.67 -6.19
C ASN A 42 -10.11 16.18 -6.39
N LEU A 43 -10.98 17.02 -6.96
CA LEU A 43 -12.37 16.64 -7.23
C LEU A 43 -12.47 15.48 -8.23
N GLU A 44 -11.60 15.40 -9.24
CA GLU A 44 -11.55 14.27 -10.17
C GLU A 44 -11.10 12.96 -9.50
N LEU A 45 -10.08 13.01 -8.65
CA LEU A 45 -9.59 11.85 -7.90
C LEU A 45 -10.67 11.29 -6.98
N TYR A 46 -11.27 12.14 -6.14
CA TYR A 46 -12.28 11.72 -5.18
C TYR A 46 -13.64 11.39 -5.82
N ARG A 47 -13.95 11.95 -7.01
CA ARG A 47 -15.15 11.55 -7.79
C ARG A 47 -14.97 10.18 -8.44
N LYS A 48 -13.77 9.85 -8.92
CA LYS A 48 -13.45 8.52 -9.47
C LYS A 48 -13.40 7.44 -8.38
N GLU A 49 -12.91 7.76 -7.18
CA GLU A 49 -12.96 6.81 -6.05
C GLU A 49 -14.40 6.44 -5.65
N LYS A 50 -15.37 7.34 -5.85
CA LYS A 50 -16.80 7.05 -5.62
C LYS A 50 -17.47 6.30 -6.78
N ILE A 51 -16.82 6.19 -7.93
CA ILE A 51 -17.24 5.43 -9.12
C ILE A 51 -16.17 4.37 -9.42
N LYS A 52 -15.82 3.58 -8.41
CA LYS A 52 -15.64 2.14 -8.63
C LYS A 52 -16.85 1.50 -8.02
N SER A 53 -17.91 1.40 -8.82
CA SER A 53 -19.01 0.49 -8.52
C SER A 53 -18.39 -0.90 -8.39
N ASP A 54 -18.46 -1.47 -7.19
CA ASP A 54 -18.41 -2.91 -7.01
C ASP A 54 -19.29 -3.55 -8.10
N ASP A 55 -18.80 -4.66 -8.68
CA ASP A 55 -19.53 -5.45 -9.65
C ASP A 55 -21.00 -5.63 -9.24
N GLU A 56 -21.91 -5.46 -10.19
CA GLU A 56 -23.36 -5.46 -10.00
C GLU A 56 -23.84 -6.67 -9.16
N ILE A 57 -24.22 -6.42 -7.92
CA ILE A 57 -25.11 -7.33 -7.19
C ILE A 57 -26.54 -6.94 -7.57
N ASP A 58 -27.17 -7.75 -8.42
CA ASP A 58 -28.60 -7.68 -8.75
C ASP A 58 -29.43 -7.93 -7.49
N PHE A 59 -29.96 -6.86 -6.90
CA PHE A 59 -31.00 -6.94 -5.88
C PHE A 59 -32.37 -6.85 -6.56
N GLY A 60 -32.90 -8.00 -6.96
CA GLY A 60 -34.31 -8.14 -7.30
C GLY A 60 -35.19 -7.67 -6.14
N VAL A 61 -35.75 -6.46 -6.25
CA VAL A 61 -36.70 -5.89 -5.29
C VAL A 61 -38.02 -6.66 -5.41
N THR A 62 -38.29 -7.57 -4.48
CA THR A 62 -39.64 -8.07 -4.25
C THR A 62 -40.47 -6.96 -3.60
N GLN A 63 -41.38 -6.37 -4.37
CA GLN A 63 -42.50 -5.60 -3.83
C GLN A 63 -43.31 -6.48 -2.89
N GLY A 64 -43.57 -5.99 -1.67
CA GLY A 64 -44.43 -6.68 -0.73
C GLY A 64 -44.44 -6.02 0.65
N ASN A 65 -45.15 -4.92 0.79
CA ASN A 65 -45.82 -4.58 2.05
C ASN A 65 -47.24 -4.17 1.69
N GLU A 66 -48.17 -5.11 1.82
CA GLU A 66 -49.60 -4.78 1.85
C GLU A 66 -49.89 -4.00 3.13
N VAL A 67 -50.55 -2.86 2.97
CA VAL A 67 -51.14 -2.12 4.09
C VAL A 67 -52.29 -2.95 4.65
N THR A 68 -52.14 -3.49 5.85
CA THR A 68 -53.26 -4.04 6.62
C THR A 68 -53.84 -2.96 7.54
N GLU A 69 -55.15 -2.70 7.42
CA GLU A 69 -55.93 -1.72 8.19
C GLU A 69 -56.19 -2.14 9.65
N THR A 70 -55.15 -2.49 10.41
CA THR A 70 -55.28 -2.73 11.86
C THR A 70 -54.31 -1.85 12.62
N GLY A 71 -54.87 -0.84 13.30
CA GLY A 71 -54.16 0.18 14.04
C GLY A 71 -53.24 -0.40 15.12
N ASN A 72 -52.03 0.16 15.21
CA ASN A 72 -51.14 -0.07 16.33
C ASN A 72 -51.60 0.78 17.53
N CYS A 73 -52.50 0.23 18.34
CA CYS A 73 -52.79 0.72 19.68
C CYS A 73 -51.94 -0.10 20.65
N GLY A 74 -50.77 0.43 21.02
CA GLY A 74 -49.83 -0.27 21.91
C GLY A 74 -48.94 0.70 22.66
N GLU A 75 -49.42 1.03 23.86
CA GLU A 75 -48.77 1.53 25.08
C GLU A 75 -47.27 1.91 25.07
N GLY A 76 -47.01 3.07 25.67
CA GLY A 76 -45.70 3.70 25.82
C GLY A 76 -44.67 2.84 26.54
N ASN A 77 -43.43 2.93 26.05
CA ASN A 77 -42.28 2.32 26.69
C ASN A 77 -41.87 3.16 27.91
N ALA A 78 -42.39 2.79 29.08
CA ALA A 78 -41.90 3.26 30.37
C ALA A 78 -40.47 2.72 30.61
N GLY A 79 -39.60 3.58 31.13
CA GLY A 79 -38.16 3.34 31.21
C GLY A 79 -37.76 2.10 32.01
N LEU A 80 -36.60 1.54 31.63
CA LEU A 80 -35.88 0.56 32.44
C LEU A 80 -34.57 1.19 32.98
N PRO A 81 -34.25 0.96 34.26
CA PRO A 81 -33.07 1.51 34.91
C PRO A 81 -31.78 0.78 34.48
N MET A 82 -30.69 1.54 34.41
CA MET A 82 -29.32 1.04 34.27
C MET A 82 -28.99 0.03 35.39
N SER A 83 -28.64 -1.19 35.00
CA SER A 83 -28.07 -2.22 35.87
C SER A 83 -26.73 -2.66 35.30
N ASN A 84 -25.66 -2.42 36.06
CA ASN A 84 -24.31 -2.89 35.78
C ASN A 84 -24.22 -4.39 36.16
N SER A 85 -24.23 -5.27 35.17
CA SER A 85 -23.72 -6.64 35.30
C SER A 85 -23.14 -7.10 33.97
N ALA A 86 -21.96 -7.70 34.03
CA ALA A 86 -21.21 -8.23 32.89
C ALA A 86 -22.02 -9.34 32.21
N GLU A 87 -21.93 -9.41 30.87
CA GLU A 87 -22.67 -10.31 29.96
C GLU A 87 -24.08 -9.84 29.60
N ALA A 88 -24.12 -8.77 28.80
CA ALA A 88 -25.27 -8.54 27.93
C ALA A 88 -25.44 -9.75 27.00
N VAL A 89 -26.45 -10.58 27.25
CA VAL A 89 -26.89 -11.66 26.36
C VAL A 89 -27.31 -11.03 25.04
N LEU A 90 -26.38 -10.95 24.10
CA LEU A 90 -26.60 -10.45 22.75
C LEU A 90 -27.71 -11.25 22.10
N SER A 91 -28.60 -10.58 21.38
CA SER A 91 -29.65 -11.26 20.63
C SER A 91 -29.02 -12.24 19.61
N ALA A 92 -29.63 -13.40 19.39
CA ALA A 92 -29.14 -14.39 18.41
C ALA A 92 -28.88 -13.78 17.01
N LYS A 93 -29.63 -12.73 16.66
CA LYS A 93 -29.44 -11.95 15.42
C LYS A 93 -28.16 -11.11 15.44
N GLU A 94 -27.80 -10.54 16.58
CA GLU A 94 -26.57 -9.76 16.76
C GLU A 94 -25.33 -10.66 16.80
N LEU A 95 -25.44 -11.83 17.44
CA LEU A 95 -24.39 -12.86 17.43
C LEU A 95 -24.12 -13.36 16.00
N SER A 96 -25.18 -13.67 15.25
CA SER A 96 -25.06 -14.08 13.85
C SER A 96 -24.41 -12.99 12.98
N ARG A 97 -24.78 -11.72 13.20
CA ARG A 97 -24.19 -10.58 12.51
C ARG A 97 -22.70 -10.43 12.83
N ARG A 98 -22.30 -10.53 14.10
CA ARG A 98 -20.88 -10.49 14.49
C ARG A 98 -20.10 -11.64 13.87
N LEU A 99 -20.64 -12.86 13.92
CA LEU A 99 -20.03 -14.03 13.30
C LEU A 99 -19.78 -13.83 11.79
N THR A 100 -20.72 -13.22 11.07
CA THR A 100 -20.52 -12.92 9.64
C THR A 100 -19.41 -11.90 9.40
N PHE A 101 -19.32 -10.87 10.24
CA PHE A 101 -18.24 -9.88 10.13
C PHE A 101 -16.87 -10.48 10.46
N GLU A 102 -16.77 -11.30 11.51
CA GLU A 102 -15.53 -11.99 11.86
C GLU A 102 -15.08 -12.94 10.75
N LYS A 103 -16.01 -13.72 10.18
CA LYS A 103 -15.70 -14.56 9.02
C LYS A 103 -15.17 -13.74 7.84
N LEU A 104 -15.79 -12.60 7.54
CA LEU A 104 -15.30 -11.71 6.48
C LEU A 104 -13.91 -11.12 6.79
N GLN A 105 -13.59 -10.86 8.05
CA GLN A 105 -12.25 -10.39 8.42
C GLN A 105 -11.20 -11.48 8.24
N VAL A 106 -11.48 -12.70 8.72
CA VAL A 106 -10.58 -13.85 8.57
C VAL A 106 -10.34 -14.18 7.10
N GLU A 107 -11.40 -14.18 6.27
CA GLU A 107 -11.26 -14.43 4.83
C GLU A 107 -10.43 -13.33 4.15
N ARG A 108 -10.57 -12.07 4.56
CA ARG A 108 -9.72 -10.97 4.05
C ARG A 108 -8.26 -11.15 4.43
N GLU A 109 -7.97 -11.53 5.67
CA GLU A 109 -6.61 -11.78 6.13
C GLU A 109 -5.98 -12.95 5.39
N LYS A 110 -6.70 -14.05 5.26
CA LYS A 110 -6.28 -15.22 4.47
C LYS A 110 -6.03 -14.86 3.01
N ALA A 111 -6.88 -14.03 2.41
CA ALA A 111 -6.67 -13.54 1.05
C ALA A 111 -5.40 -12.68 0.92
N ARG A 112 -5.06 -11.87 1.93
CA ARG A 112 -3.79 -11.11 1.93
C ARG A 112 -2.59 -12.04 2.07
N GLU A 113 -2.63 -13.02 2.96
CA GLU A 113 -1.58 -14.01 3.12
C GLU A 113 -1.38 -14.85 1.85
N ALA A 114 -2.48 -15.24 1.20
CA ALA A 114 -2.41 -15.97 -0.06
C ALA A 114 -1.74 -15.16 -1.17
N LYS A 115 -1.98 -13.85 -1.23
CA LYS A 115 -1.29 -12.94 -2.16
C LYS A 115 0.19 -12.85 -1.85
N LEU A 116 0.57 -12.59 -0.60
CA LEU A 116 1.99 -12.52 -0.22
C LEU A 116 2.72 -13.83 -0.52
N ASN A 117 2.09 -14.98 -0.26
CA ASN A 117 2.67 -16.29 -0.59
C ASN A 117 2.74 -16.55 -2.10
N ALA A 118 1.76 -16.08 -2.88
CA ALA A 118 1.81 -16.16 -4.33
C ALA A 118 2.96 -15.31 -4.88
N ASP A 119 3.09 -14.07 -4.43
CA ASP A 119 4.13 -13.13 -4.83
C ASP A 119 5.54 -13.65 -4.46
N LEU A 120 5.69 -14.32 -3.31
CA LEU A 120 6.93 -15.01 -2.93
C LEU A 120 7.26 -16.19 -3.84
N ARG A 121 6.27 -17.00 -4.22
CA ARG A 121 6.48 -18.16 -5.11
C ARG A 121 6.76 -17.75 -6.55
N GLU A 122 6.13 -16.68 -7.00
CA GLU A 122 6.37 -16.05 -8.30
C GLU A 122 7.71 -15.31 -8.35
N GLY A 123 8.39 -15.14 -7.21
CA GLY A 123 9.68 -14.46 -7.13
C GLY A 123 9.57 -12.94 -7.25
N THR A 124 8.35 -12.39 -7.22
CA THR A 124 8.12 -10.93 -7.21
C THR A 124 8.54 -10.32 -5.87
N LEU A 125 8.39 -11.08 -4.78
CA LEU A 125 8.88 -10.72 -3.46
C LEU A 125 9.99 -11.69 -3.04
N LEU A 126 11.04 -11.14 -2.43
CA LEU A 126 12.11 -11.89 -1.79
C LEU A 126 12.15 -11.53 -0.31
N GLU A 127 12.45 -12.51 0.55
CA GLU A 127 12.66 -12.25 1.96
C GLU A 127 13.91 -11.39 2.15
N ALA A 128 13.74 -10.24 2.82
CA ALA A 128 14.83 -9.30 3.04
C ALA A 128 16.05 -9.98 3.70
N GLU A 129 15.82 -10.88 4.65
CA GLU A 129 16.90 -11.64 5.31
C GLU A 129 17.73 -12.47 4.33
N LYS A 130 17.10 -13.13 3.36
CA LYS A 130 17.80 -13.92 2.34
C LYS A 130 18.64 -13.03 1.42
N VAL A 131 18.13 -11.85 1.05
CA VAL A 131 18.87 -10.87 0.25
C VAL A 131 20.11 -10.39 1.02
N TYR A 132 19.96 -10.01 2.30
CA TYR A 132 21.09 -9.59 3.13
C TYR A 132 22.14 -10.70 3.31
N GLN A 133 21.72 -11.95 3.49
CA GLN A 133 22.64 -13.08 3.61
C GLN A 133 23.40 -13.33 2.31
N HIS A 134 22.71 -13.24 1.16
CA HIS A 134 23.33 -13.35 -0.16
C HIS A 134 24.36 -12.23 -0.36
N ASP A 135 23.97 -10.97 -0.17
CA ASP A 135 24.87 -9.82 -0.32
C ASP A 135 26.09 -9.91 0.61
N ALA A 136 25.89 -10.30 1.86
CA ALA A 136 26.98 -10.48 2.81
C ALA A 136 27.94 -11.60 2.36
N ALA A 137 27.41 -12.70 1.82
CA ALA A 137 28.24 -13.81 1.33
C ALA A 137 29.07 -13.40 0.11
N VAL A 138 28.45 -12.73 -0.87
CA VAL A 138 29.13 -12.27 -2.09
C VAL A 138 30.17 -11.20 -1.76
N ALA A 139 29.83 -10.23 -0.89
CA ALA A 139 30.78 -9.22 -0.42
C ALA A 139 31.98 -9.83 0.32
N ALA A 140 31.74 -10.85 1.17
CA ALA A 140 32.83 -11.55 1.85
C ALA A 140 33.75 -12.31 0.88
N GLN A 141 33.20 -12.86 -0.20
CA GLN A 141 33.99 -13.50 -1.26
C GLN A 141 34.87 -12.48 -1.99
N LEU A 142 34.32 -11.34 -2.39
CA LEU A 142 35.09 -10.25 -3.01
C LEU A 142 36.21 -9.77 -2.08
N GLN A 143 35.91 -9.53 -0.81
CA GLN A 143 36.90 -9.09 0.17
C GLN A 143 38.07 -10.09 0.28
N ARG A 144 37.78 -11.40 0.35
CA ARG A 144 38.82 -12.43 0.41
C ARG A 144 39.72 -12.41 -0.81
N LYS A 145 39.16 -12.28 -2.02
CA LYS A 145 39.94 -12.21 -3.27
C LYS A 145 40.80 -10.95 -3.33
N LEU A 146 40.23 -9.78 -3.02
CA LEU A 146 40.99 -8.53 -3.03
C LEU A 146 42.16 -8.55 -2.03
N LEU A 147 41.99 -9.21 -0.88
CA LEU A 147 43.05 -9.37 0.11
C LEU A 147 44.08 -10.44 -0.28
N SER A 148 43.75 -11.41 -1.16
CA SER A 148 44.71 -12.39 -1.67
C SER A 148 45.53 -11.87 -2.84
N LEU A 149 45.01 -10.93 -3.64
CA LEU A 149 45.69 -10.34 -4.80
C LEU A 149 47.15 -9.92 -4.55
N PRO A 150 47.50 -9.20 -3.46
CA PRO A 150 48.90 -8.80 -3.23
C PRO A 150 49.83 -10.01 -3.10
N SER A 151 49.36 -11.10 -2.48
CA SER A 151 50.16 -12.31 -2.31
C SER A 151 50.31 -13.10 -3.62
N GLU A 152 49.27 -13.14 -4.45
CA GLU A 152 49.29 -13.81 -5.76
C GLU A 152 50.15 -13.04 -6.77
N LEU A 153 50.06 -11.71 -6.76
CA LEU A 153 50.77 -10.84 -7.69
C LEU A 153 52.20 -10.53 -7.24
N ALA A 154 52.57 -10.78 -5.98
CA ALA A 154 53.90 -10.45 -5.44
C ALA A 154 55.06 -10.92 -6.34
N VAL A 155 55.01 -12.17 -6.81
CA VAL A 155 56.07 -12.75 -7.65
C VAL A 155 56.08 -12.15 -9.06
N ARG A 156 54.89 -11.92 -9.65
CA ARG A 156 54.75 -11.29 -10.98
C ARG A 156 55.23 -9.85 -10.97
N LEU A 157 54.82 -9.07 -9.97
CA LEU A 157 55.19 -7.67 -9.83
C LEU A 157 56.68 -7.50 -9.54
N ALA A 158 57.30 -8.43 -8.80
CA ALA A 158 58.75 -8.43 -8.58
C ALA A 158 59.57 -8.63 -9.86
N ALA A 159 58.99 -9.22 -10.90
CA ALA A 159 59.65 -9.41 -12.20
C ALA A 159 59.52 -8.20 -13.14
N ILE A 160 58.58 -7.28 -12.87
CA ILE A 160 58.31 -6.11 -13.70
C ILE A 160 59.16 -4.93 -13.23
N ASN A 161 59.93 -4.34 -14.15
CA ASN A 161 60.83 -3.22 -13.84
C ASN A 161 60.25 -1.84 -14.21
N SER A 162 59.09 -1.82 -14.90
CA SER A 162 58.41 -0.59 -15.32
C SER A 162 57.23 -0.29 -14.40
N PRO A 163 57.19 0.90 -13.77
CA PRO A 163 56.06 1.31 -12.94
C PRO A 163 54.71 1.34 -13.67
N ALA A 164 54.72 1.65 -14.98
CA ALA A 164 53.50 1.71 -15.78
C ALA A 164 52.89 0.31 -16.03
N GLU A 165 53.74 -0.69 -16.23
CA GLU A 165 53.31 -2.09 -16.40
C GLU A 165 52.78 -2.67 -15.09
N ILE A 166 53.36 -2.28 -13.95
CA ILE A 166 52.87 -2.63 -12.61
C ILE A 166 51.46 -2.08 -12.41
N GLU A 167 51.22 -0.80 -12.73
CA GLU A 167 49.89 -0.20 -12.60
C GLU A 167 48.87 -0.88 -13.53
N SER A 168 49.23 -1.12 -14.79
CA SER A 168 48.33 -1.81 -15.75
C SER A 168 47.92 -3.18 -15.24
N THR A 169 48.90 -3.99 -14.81
CA THR A 169 48.65 -5.35 -14.31
C THR A 169 47.76 -5.35 -13.07
N LEU A 170 48.03 -4.46 -12.10
CA LEU A 170 47.19 -4.32 -10.91
C LEU A 170 45.77 -3.89 -11.25
N ARG A 171 45.62 -2.92 -12.17
CA ARG A 171 44.31 -2.43 -12.61
C ARG A 171 43.52 -3.53 -13.31
N GLU A 172 44.15 -4.28 -14.21
CA GLU A 172 43.53 -5.42 -14.90
C GLU A 172 43.00 -6.46 -13.92
N GLU A 173 43.81 -6.87 -12.93
CA GLU A 173 43.41 -7.91 -11.97
C GLU A 173 42.35 -7.43 -10.98
N ILE A 174 42.42 -6.17 -10.54
CA ILE A 174 41.36 -5.58 -9.71
C ILE A 174 40.05 -5.49 -10.51
N THR A 175 40.12 -5.02 -11.77
CA THR A 175 38.94 -4.97 -12.65
C THR A 175 38.38 -6.35 -12.92
N TYR A 176 39.23 -7.37 -13.11
CA TYR A 176 38.78 -8.75 -13.25
C TYR A 176 38.02 -9.24 -12.02
N CYS A 177 38.57 -9.04 -10.81
CA CYS A 177 37.90 -9.40 -9.56
C CYS A 177 36.57 -8.67 -9.35
N LEU A 178 36.49 -7.39 -9.74
CA LEU A 178 35.25 -6.61 -9.66
C LEU A 178 34.21 -7.05 -10.69
N ASN A 179 34.63 -7.38 -11.91
CA ASN A 179 33.72 -7.90 -12.94
C ASN A 179 33.20 -9.28 -12.55
N GLU A 180 34.04 -10.18 -12.02
CA GLU A 180 33.58 -11.48 -11.52
C GLU A 180 32.54 -11.31 -10.39
N PHE A 181 32.70 -10.30 -9.54
CA PHE A 181 31.70 -9.95 -8.53
C PHE A 181 30.40 -9.47 -9.18
N LEU A 182 30.47 -8.60 -10.18
CA LEU A 182 29.27 -8.13 -10.90
C LEU A 182 28.57 -9.28 -11.64
N ASP A 183 29.33 -10.17 -12.28
CA ASP A 183 28.80 -11.35 -12.95
C ASP A 183 28.03 -12.25 -11.96
N SER A 184 28.47 -12.34 -10.70
CA SER A 184 27.74 -13.09 -9.67
C SER A 184 26.36 -12.50 -9.32
N TYR A 185 26.12 -11.23 -9.63
CA TYR A 185 24.80 -10.58 -9.55
C TYR A 185 23.99 -10.69 -10.84
N GLU A 186 24.64 -10.94 -11.98
CA GLU A 186 23.98 -11.03 -13.30
C GLU A 186 23.49 -12.45 -13.66
N ILE A 187 23.53 -13.40 -12.71
CA ILE A 187 23.06 -14.78 -12.94
C ILE A 187 21.54 -14.90 -12.75
N GLU A 188 20.87 -15.15 -13.88
CA GLU A 188 19.54 -15.75 -14.10
C GLU A 188 18.30 -14.86 -13.84
N ASN A 189 17.99 -13.99 -14.80
CA ASN A 189 16.60 -13.78 -15.26
C ASN A 189 16.32 -14.72 -16.45
#